data_AF-A0A2D6WZU1-F1
#
_entry.id   AF-A0A2D6WZU1-F1
#
_cell.length_a   1.000
_cell.length_b   1.000
_cell.length_c   1.000
_cell.angle_alpha   90.00
_cell.angle_beta   90.00
_cell.angle_gamma   90.00
#
_symmetry.space_group_name_H-M   'P 1'
#
loop_
_entity.id
_entity.type
_entity.pdbx_description
1 polymer ?
#
loop_
_entity_poly.entity_id
_entity_poly.type
_entity_poly.pdbx_seq_one_letter_code
_entity_poly.pdbx_strand_id
1 'polypeptide(L)'
;MATQIVIHNDSSIKIDDSFHIDWEDKGNAMISLPSTIHAVIWNDLPGQNEIQNKDASGNMTGNTDLNDASDAVGSTTIADLLTWGATRQIEIEQAQLSHDEALAVHNAEGDGSVWTKTWIDYDPNYS
;
A
#
# COMPACT_ATOMS: atom_id res chain seq x y z
N MET A 1 13.38 -5.65 0.90
CA MET A 1 12.05 -6.11 0.46
C MET A 1 11.21 -6.27 1.70
N ALA A 2 9.93 -5.93 1.62
CA ALA A 2 9.01 -6.19 2.72
C ALA A 2 8.91 -7.70 2.96
N THR A 3 8.61 -8.09 4.19
CA THR A 3 8.42 -9.48 4.62
C THR A 3 6.99 -9.79 5.01
N GLN A 4 6.19 -8.76 5.26
CA GLN A 4 4.78 -8.86 5.59
C GLN A 4 3.98 -7.85 4.77
N ILE A 5 2.80 -8.29 4.32
CA ILE A 5 1.82 -7.41 3.71
C ILE A 5 0.41 -7.84 4.10
N VAL A 6 -0.41 -6.86 4.50
CA VAL A 6 -1.84 -7.02 4.69
C VAL A 6 -2.56 -6.06 3.79
N ILE A 7 -3.35 -6.58 2.86
CA ILE A 7 -4.16 -5.77 1.95
C ILE A 7 -5.62 -6.03 2.28
N HIS A 8 -6.32 -5.03 2.81
CA HIS A 8 -7.77 -5.02 2.84
C HIS A 8 -8.25 -4.33 1.55
N ASN A 9 -8.78 -5.13 0.62
CA ASN A 9 -9.13 -4.68 -0.72
C ASN A 9 -10.20 -3.57 -0.65
N ASP A 10 -9.95 -2.46 -1.34
CA ASP A 10 -10.75 -1.22 -1.30
C ASP A 10 -10.77 -0.48 0.05
N SER A 11 -9.82 -0.75 0.94
CA SER A 11 -9.78 -0.12 2.27
C SER A 11 -8.40 0.38 2.66
N SER A 12 -7.42 -0.52 2.80
CA SER A 12 -6.10 -0.14 3.32
C SER A 12 -5.04 -1.19 3.06
N ILE A 13 -3.78 -0.78 3.15
CA ILE A 13 -2.62 -1.63 2.92
C ILE A 13 -1.63 -1.40 4.07
N LYS A 14 -1.10 -2.48 4.64
CA LYS A 14 -0.10 -2.43 5.72
C LYS A 14 1.14 -3.21 5.31
N ILE A 15 2.30 -2.60 5.44
CA ILE A 15 3.61 -3.19 5.12
C ILE A 15 4.40 -3.36 6.42
N ASP A 16 4.95 -4.56 6.65
CA ASP A 16 5.84 -4.88 7.80
C ASP A 16 5.32 -4.38 9.16
N ASP A 17 4.00 -4.43 9.36
CA ASP A 17 3.24 -3.97 10.54
C ASP A 17 3.47 -2.50 10.98
N SER A 18 4.29 -1.75 10.25
CA SER A 18 4.85 -0.47 10.67
C SER A 18 4.48 0.67 9.73
N PHE A 19 4.19 0.36 8.47
CA PHE A 19 3.80 1.36 7.47
C PHE A 19 2.39 1.11 6.98
N HIS A 20 1.54 2.13 7.06
CA HIS A 20 0.15 2.09 6.61
C HIS A 20 -0.01 2.97 5.37
N ILE A 21 -0.67 2.44 4.35
CA ILE A 21 -1.00 3.10 3.09
C ILE A 21 -2.52 3.07 2.97
N ASP A 22 -3.15 4.25 2.90
CA ASP A 22 -4.57 4.34 2.60
C ASP A 22 -4.84 3.86 1.17
N TRP A 23 -6.05 3.33 0.91
CA TRP A 23 -6.32 2.75 -0.42
C TRP A 23 -6.20 3.76 -1.56
N GLU A 24 -6.45 5.04 -1.30
CA GLU A 24 -6.25 6.12 -2.27
C GLU A 24 -4.77 6.34 -2.59
N ASP A 25 -3.87 6.05 -1.65
CA ASP A 25 -2.43 6.27 -1.78
C ASP A 25 -1.67 5.08 -2.39
N LYS A 26 -2.35 4.01 -2.80
CA LYS A 26 -1.70 2.83 -3.41
C LYS A 26 -0.93 3.16 -4.70
N GLY A 27 -1.30 4.24 -5.38
CA GLY A 27 -0.68 4.69 -6.61
C GLY A 27 -0.94 3.78 -7.81
N ASN A 28 -0.54 4.27 -8.99
CA ASN A 28 -0.89 3.68 -10.29
C ASN A 28 -0.24 2.32 -10.56
N ALA A 29 0.88 2.02 -9.88
CA ALA A 29 1.63 0.77 -10.09
C ALA A 29 1.04 -0.43 -9.33
N MET A 30 0.06 -0.21 -8.45
CA MET A 30 -0.57 -1.29 -7.69
C MET A 30 -1.37 -2.19 -8.64
N ILE A 31 -1.05 -3.49 -8.63
CA ILE A 31 -1.78 -4.47 -9.43
C ILE A 31 -3.20 -4.59 -8.88
N SER A 32 -4.19 -4.46 -9.78
CA SER A 32 -5.59 -4.65 -9.41
C SER A 32 -5.83 -6.05 -8.88
N LEU A 33 -6.34 -6.14 -7.65
CA LEU A 33 -6.81 -7.39 -7.09
C LEU A 33 -8.24 -7.70 -7.55
N PRO A 34 -8.61 -8.98 -7.72
CA PRO A 34 -10.00 -9.35 -7.96
C PRO A 34 -10.94 -8.82 -6.87
N SER A 35 -12.11 -8.31 -7.24
CA SER A 35 -13.11 -7.80 -6.28
C SER A 35 -13.68 -8.88 -5.35
N THR A 36 -13.49 -10.16 -5.68
CA THR A 36 -13.80 -11.31 -4.83
C THR A 36 -12.82 -11.48 -3.67
N ILE A 37 -11.66 -10.81 -3.70
CA ILE A 37 -10.73 -10.81 -2.57
C ILE A 37 -11.20 -9.76 -1.57
N HIS A 38 -11.42 -10.18 -0.32
CA HIS A 38 -11.63 -9.29 0.81
C HIS A 38 -10.30 -8.83 1.39
N ALA A 39 -9.41 -9.78 1.67
CA ALA A 39 -8.10 -9.49 2.23
C ALA A 39 -7.02 -10.46 1.73
N VAL A 40 -5.80 -9.96 1.65
CA VAL A 40 -4.57 -10.74 1.50
C VAL A 40 -3.78 -10.56 2.78
N ILE A 41 -3.43 -11.64 3.46
CA ILE A 41 -2.69 -11.62 4.72
C ILE A 41 -1.45 -12.49 4.53
N TRP A 42 -0.27 -11.88 4.57
CA TRP A 42 0.99 -12.59 4.46
C TRP A 42 2.01 -12.08 5.47
N ASN A 43 2.71 -13.01 6.12
CA ASN A 43 3.86 -12.80 6.99
C ASN A 43 4.89 -13.92 6.76
N ASP A 44 6.17 -13.58 6.62
CA ASP A 44 7.27 -14.56 6.54
C ASP A 44 7.51 -15.33 7.87
N LEU A 45 6.90 -14.87 8.97
CA LEU A 45 6.90 -15.57 10.25
C LEU A 45 5.80 -16.64 10.35
N PRO A 46 5.98 -17.68 11.19
CA PRO A 46 4.95 -18.68 11.45
C PRO A 46 3.63 -18.03 11.89
N GLY A 47 2.56 -18.32 11.15
CA GLY A 47 1.24 -17.73 11.35
C GLY A 47 0.28 -18.14 10.25
N GLN A 48 -0.94 -17.63 10.32
CA GLN A 48 -1.93 -17.86 9.27
C GLN A 48 -1.70 -16.87 8.14
N ASN A 49 -1.23 -17.39 7.00
CA ASN A 49 -1.15 -16.66 5.75
C ASN A 49 -2.28 -17.13 4.84
N GLU A 50 -3.10 -16.21 4.35
CA GLU A 50 -4.29 -16.56 3.60
C GLU A 50 -4.80 -15.43 2.71
N ILE A 51 -5.55 -15.82 1.68
CA ILE A 51 -6.46 -14.96 0.95
C ILE A 51 -7.85 -15.20 1.50
N GLN A 52 -8.50 -14.15 2.00
CA GLN A 52 -9.89 -14.19 2.43
C GLN A 52 -10.78 -13.73 1.27
N ASN A 53 -11.75 -14.53 0.88
CA ASN A 53 -12.64 -14.25 -0.25
C ASN A 53 -14.03 -13.81 0.21
N LYS A 54 -14.69 -12.99 -0.62
CA LYS A 54 -16.06 -12.49 -0.45
C LYS A 54 -16.88 -12.65 -1.73
N ASP A 55 -18.20 -12.75 -1.56
CA ASP A 55 -19.16 -12.63 -2.65
C ASP A 55 -19.44 -11.15 -3.01
N ALA A 56 -20.25 -10.93 -4.06
CA ALA A 56 -20.62 -9.59 -4.50
C ALA A 56 -21.46 -8.79 -3.48
N SER A 57 -22.04 -9.45 -2.48
CA SER A 57 -22.76 -8.80 -1.38
C SER A 57 -21.86 -8.49 -0.18
N GLY A 58 -20.57 -8.85 -0.27
CA GLY A 58 -19.59 -8.68 0.79
C GLY A 58 -19.58 -9.80 1.83
N ASN A 59 -20.30 -10.91 1.62
CA ASN A 59 -20.28 -12.04 2.55
C ASN A 59 -19.02 -12.88 2.33
N MET A 60 -18.38 -13.32 3.41
CA MET A 60 -17.20 -14.17 3.35
C MET A 60 -17.54 -15.54 2.75
N THR A 61 -16.79 -15.96 1.71
CA THR A 61 -17.01 -17.23 1.01
C THR A 61 -15.97 -18.30 1.33
N GLY A 62 -14.99 -17.96 2.17
CA GLY A 62 -13.93 -18.86 2.60
C GLY A 62 -12.53 -18.32 2.33
N ASN A 63 -11.55 -19.07 2.81
CA ASN A 63 -10.15 -18.67 2.79
C ASN A 63 -9.34 -19.64 1.92
N THR A 64 -8.24 -19.15 1.37
CA THR A 64 -7.24 -19.95 0.64
C THR A 64 -5.90 -19.76 1.32
N ASP A 65 -5.34 -20.86 1.82
CA ASP A 65 -4.06 -20.83 2.53
C ASP A 65 -2.92 -20.46 1.56
N LEU A 66 -2.01 -19.62 2.05
CA LEU A 66 -0.77 -19.25 1.36
C LEU A 66 0.40 -19.90 2.10
N ASN A 67 1.28 -20.56 1.36
CA ASN A 67 2.40 -21.35 1.86
C ASN A 67 3.77 -20.87 1.33
N ASP A 68 3.79 -20.14 0.22
CA ASP A 68 5.03 -19.65 -0.40
C ASP A 68 4.83 -18.24 -0.99
N ALA A 69 5.89 -17.43 -1.03
CA ALA A 69 5.83 -16.10 -1.65
C ALA A 69 5.52 -16.15 -3.17
N SER A 70 5.72 -17.30 -3.81
CA SER A 70 5.31 -17.54 -5.21
C SER A 70 3.83 -17.87 -5.37
N ASP A 71 3.05 -18.03 -4.29
CA ASP A 71 1.63 -18.31 -4.38
C ASP A 71 0.86 -17.16 -5.03
N ALA A 72 -0.10 -17.54 -5.87
CA ALA A 72 -0.85 -16.62 -6.68
C ALA A 72 -1.92 -15.87 -5.88
N VAL A 73 -2.01 -14.56 -6.14
CA VAL A 73 -3.08 -13.69 -5.67
C VAL A 73 -3.73 -13.05 -6.89
N GLY A 74 -4.77 -13.70 -7.42
CA GLY A 74 -5.37 -13.28 -8.69
C GLY A 74 -4.39 -13.43 -9.86
N SER A 75 -3.97 -12.31 -10.46
CA SER A 75 -3.00 -12.28 -11.58
C SER A 75 -1.57 -11.94 -11.15
N THR A 76 -1.29 -11.84 -9.85
CA THR A 76 0.03 -11.55 -9.30
C THR A 76 0.43 -12.60 -8.26
N THR A 77 1.52 -12.39 -7.54
CA THR A 77 2.03 -13.26 -6.48
C THR A 77 2.25 -12.47 -5.20
N ILE A 78 2.41 -13.17 -4.08
CA ILE A 78 2.80 -12.53 -2.82
C ILE A 78 4.14 -11.79 -2.94
N ALA A 79 5.13 -12.38 -3.63
CA ALA A 79 6.45 -11.76 -3.83
C ALA A 79 6.35 -10.44 -4.62
N ASP A 80 5.50 -10.39 -5.63
CA ASP A 80 5.24 -9.16 -6.40
C ASP A 80 4.56 -8.10 -5.54
N LEU A 81 3.58 -8.49 -4.71
CA LEU A 81 2.89 -7.58 -3.79
C LEU A 81 3.84 -7.02 -2.72
N LEU A 82 4.74 -7.82 -2.17
CA LEU A 82 5.78 -7.38 -1.23
C LEU A 82 6.78 -6.42 -1.90
N THR A 83 7.14 -6.70 -3.15
CA THR A 83 8.03 -5.84 -3.95
C THR A 83 7.37 -4.49 -4.19
N TRP A 84 6.13 -4.50 -4.69
CA TRP A 84 5.34 -3.30 -4.91
C TRP A 84 5.17 -2.49 -3.62
N GLY A 85 4.79 -3.15 -2.50
CA GLY A 85 4.57 -2.47 -1.22
C GLY A 85 5.82 -1.78 -0.69
N ALA A 86 6.98 -2.45 -0.77
CA ALA A 86 8.25 -1.86 -0.38
C ALA A 86 8.66 -0.69 -1.28
N THR A 87 8.45 -0.79 -2.59
CA THR A 87 8.69 0.33 -3.52
C THR A 87 7.77 1.50 -3.20
N ARG A 88 6.47 1.24 -3.00
CA ARG A 88 5.49 2.28 -2.76
C ARG A 88 5.71 3.01 -1.43
N GLN A 89 6.13 2.29 -0.39
CA GLN A 89 6.56 2.90 0.87
C GLN A 89 7.67 3.93 0.64
N ILE A 90 8.73 3.55 -0.08
CA ILE A 90 9.86 4.44 -0.37
C ILE A 90 9.39 5.67 -1.14
N GLU A 91 8.52 5.50 -2.14
CA GLU A 91 7.97 6.62 -2.92
C GLU A 91 7.20 7.62 -2.05
N ILE A 92 6.34 7.14 -1.15
CA ILE A 92 5.58 8.00 -0.23
C ILE A 92 6.55 8.73 0.73
N GLU A 93 7.52 8.02 1.31
CA GLU A 93 8.51 8.63 2.21
C GLU A 93 9.35 9.72 1.50
N GLN A 94 9.71 9.52 0.22
CA GLN A 94 10.42 10.52 -0.57
C GLN A 94 9.55 11.74 -0.91
N ALA A 95 8.27 11.52 -1.20
CA ALA A 95 7.33 12.62 -1.44
C ALA A 95 7.09 13.45 -0.16
N GLN A 96 6.97 12.81 0.99
CA GLN A 96 6.91 13.47 2.30
C GLN A 96 8.17 14.30 2.58
N LEU A 97 9.35 13.74 2.35
CA LEU A 97 10.62 14.47 2.50
C LEU A 97 10.68 15.70 1.58
N SER A 98 10.35 15.52 0.31
CA SER A 98 10.35 16.61 -0.69
C SER A 98 9.37 17.73 -0.32
N HIS A 99 8.21 17.36 0.21
CA HIS A 99 7.23 18.31 0.74
C HIS A 99 7.80 19.09 1.94
N ASP A 100 8.41 18.41 2.90
CA ASP A 100 8.95 19.03 4.12
C ASP A 100 10.10 20.00 3.80
N GLU A 101 10.98 19.64 2.86
CA GLU A 101 12.03 20.53 2.35
C GLU A 101 11.44 21.79 1.69
N ALA A 102 10.43 21.61 0.84
CA ALA A 102 9.79 22.72 0.14
C ALA A 102 9.01 23.63 1.11
N LEU A 103 8.35 23.07 2.12
CA LEU A 103 7.69 23.81 3.20
C LEU A 103 8.70 24.61 4.04
N ALA A 104 9.87 24.03 4.33
CA ALA A 104 10.93 24.73 5.05
C ALA A 104 11.47 25.94 4.26
N VAL A 105 11.64 25.80 2.94
CA VAL A 105 12.03 26.90 2.05
C VAL A 105 10.96 28.00 2.05
N HIS A 106 9.69 27.63 1.86
CA HIS A 106 8.56 28.58 1.89
C HIS A 106 8.52 29.37 3.20
N ASN A 107 8.64 28.69 4.35
CA ASN A 107 8.64 29.34 5.65
C ASN A 107 9.84 30.28 5.85
N ALA A 108 10.99 29.99 5.23
CA ALA A 108 12.18 30.82 5.31
C ALA A 108 12.12 32.08 4.43
N GLU A 109 11.37 32.05 3.31
CA GLU A 109 11.18 33.21 2.43
C GLU A 109 10.41 34.35 3.13
N GLY A 110 9.48 34.00 4.03
CA GLY A 110 8.79 34.98 4.88
C GLY A 110 7.94 35.99 4.09
N ASP A 111 7.49 35.61 2.89
CA ASP A 111 6.77 36.48 1.95
C ASP A 111 5.28 36.67 2.30
N GLY A 112 4.79 35.94 3.32
CA GLY A 112 3.41 35.98 3.80
C GLY A 112 2.43 35.20 2.94
N SER A 113 2.90 34.46 1.93
CA SER A 113 2.06 33.61 1.10
C SER A 113 1.62 32.33 1.86
N VAL A 114 0.43 31.82 1.51
CA VAL A 114 -0.17 30.66 2.18
C VAL A 114 0.29 29.37 1.49
N TRP A 115 0.82 28.43 2.26
CA TRP A 115 1.14 27.09 1.78
C TRP A 115 -0.15 26.27 1.60
N THR A 116 -0.36 25.72 0.40
CA THR A 116 -1.56 24.91 0.08
C THR A 116 -1.23 23.51 -0.41
N LYS A 117 0.06 23.17 -0.53
CA LYS A 117 0.49 21.88 -1.04
C LYS A 117 0.53 20.83 0.07
N THR A 118 0.35 19.57 -0.28
CA THR A 118 0.56 18.41 0.59
C THR A 118 1.64 17.52 0.00
N TRP A 119 2.03 16.45 0.71
CA TRP A 119 3.01 15.49 0.19
C TRP A 119 2.55 14.83 -1.12
N ILE A 120 1.23 14.71 -1.34
CA ILE A 120 0.66 14.14 -2.56
C ILE A 120 1.05 14.98 -3.80
N ASP A 121 1.17 16.30 -3.67
CA ASP A 121 1.63 17.16 -4.77
C ASP A 121 3.09 16.90 -5.20
N TYR A 122 3.83 16.14 -4.39
CA TYR A 122 5.22 15.74 -4.63
C TYR A 122 5.35 14.24 -4.97
N ASP A 123 4.22 13.54 -5.06
CA ASP A 123 4.19 12.12 -5.40
C ASP A 123 3.76 11.90 -6.86
N PRO A 124 4.69 11.62 -7.78
CA PRO A 124 4.37 11.42 -9.19
C PRO A 124 3.60 10.12 -9.46
N ASN A 125 3.50 9.23 -8.47
CA ASN A 125 2.84 7.93 -8.59
C ASN A 125 1.43 7.89 -7.98
N TYR A 126 1.01 8.97 -7.30
CA TYR A 126 -0.33 9.10 -6.75
C TYR A 126 -1.42 8.94 -7.84
N SER A 127 -2.55 8.31 -7.50
CA SER A 127 -3.63 7.92 -8.44
C SER A 127 -5.03 8.09 -7.88
#